data_AF-A0AAU7Q7C2-F1
#
_entry.id   AF-A0AAU7Q7C2-F1
#
_cell.length_a   1.000
_cell.length_b   1.000
_cell.length_c   1.000
_cell.angle_alpha   90.00
_cell.angle_beta   90.00
_cell.angle_gamma   90.00
#
_symmetry.space_group_name_H-M   'P 1'
#
loop_
_entity.id
_entity.type
_entity.pdbx_description
1 polymer ?
#
loop_
_entity_poly.entity_id
_entity_poly.type
_entity_poly.pdbx_seq_one_letter_code
_entity_poly.pdbx_strand_id
1 'polypeptide(L)'
;MAAMSGIDIALWDILGKVANLPIYKLIGGYKNTISTYASGGFYGAGKGLDEFEKEIEGYMQQGYQAVKIKIGRNWDMPMNPLHYMPAQDFSVTLAEDMMRIGIARKVIEQKN
;
A
#
# COMPACT_ATOMS: atom_id res chain seq x y z
N MET A 1 4.98 -21.87 -6.67
CA MET A 1 6.04 -20.87 -6.38
C MET A 1 6.18 -20.59 -4.89
N ALA A 2 5.10 -20.37 -4.14
CA ALA A 2 5.16 -20.06 -2.70
C ALA A 2 6.00 -21.05 -1.84
N ALA A 3 5.90 -22.36 -2.10
CA ALA A 3 6.68 -23.38 -1.37
C ALA A 3 8.20 -23.23 -1.56
N MET A 4 8.65 -22.97 -2.80
CA MET A 4 10.08 -22.74 -3.07
C MET A 4 10.56 -21.44 -2.43
N SER A 5 9.75 -20.37 -2.47
CA SER A 5 10.09 -19.11 -1.80
C SER A 5 10.24 -19.28 -0.29
N GLY A 6 9.40 -20.10 0.34
CA GLY A 6 9.54 -20.40 1.77
C GLY A 6 10.87 -21.09 2.11
N ILE A 7 11.29 -22.06 1.28
CA ILE A 7 12.57 -22.75 1.44
C ILE A 7 13.74 -21.76 1.23
N ASP A 8 13.69 -20.95 0.18
CA ASP A 8 14.74 -19.97 -0.13
C ASP A 8 14.94 -18.94 1.01
N ILE A 9 13.84 -18.37 1.53
CA ILE A 9 13.88 -17.43 2.66
C ILE A 9 14.52 -18.10 3.90
N ALA A 10 14.18 -19.37 4.17
CA ALA A 10 14.74 -20.09 5.31
C ALA A 10 16.25 -20.34 5.15
N LEU A 11 16.71 -20.66 3.93
CA LEU A 11 18.14 -20.83 3.65
C LEU A 11 18.92 -19.51 3.83
N TRP A 12 18.35 -18.38 3.38
CA TRP A 12 18.96 -17.06 3.59
C TRP A 12 19.01 -16.65 5.07
N ASP A 13 17.97 -16.96 5.84
CA ASP A 13 17.95 -16.72 7.29
C ASP A 13 19.01 -17.54 8.03
N ILE A 14 19.16 -18.83 7.70
CA ILE A 14 20.23 -19.68 8.24
C ILE A 14 21.60 -19.10 7.90
N LEU A 15 21.82 -18.70 6.64
CA LEU A 15 23.10 -18.11 6.23
C LEU A 15 23.41 -16.81 7.00
N GLY A 16 22.42 -15.94 7.20
CA GLY A 16 22.54 -14.72 8.01
C GLY A 16 22.94 -15.02 9.46
N LYS A 17 22.31 -16.01 10.08
CA LYS A 17 22.61 -16.45 11.44
C LYS A 17 24.02 -17.03 11.56
N VAL A 18 24.43 -17.90 10.63
CA VAL A 18 25.78 -18.52 10.63
C VAL A 18 26.87 -17.47 10.39
N ALA A 19 26.64 -16.53 9.48
CA ALA A 19 27.58 -15.45 9.18
C ALA A 19 27.57 -14.33 10.24
N ASN A 20 26.63 -14.37 11.21
CA ASN A 20 26.37 -13.30 12.18
C ASN A 20 26.19 -11.91 11.52
N LEU A 21 25.50 -11.88 10.37
CA LEU A 21 25.24 -10.68 9.59
C LEU A 21 23.77 -10.63 9.19
N PRO A 22 23.14 -9.44 9.18
CA PRO A 22 21.82 -9.30 8.60
C PRO A 22 21.86 -9.56 7.09
N ILE A 23 20.84 -10.22 6.54
CA ILE A 23 20.81 -10.69 5.13
C ILE A 23 21.13 -9.57 4.14
N TYR A 24 20.63 -8.34 4.36
CA TYR A 24 20.87 -7.22 3.45
C TYR A 24 22.38 -6.90 3.30
N LYS A 25 23.22 -7.18 4.30
CA LYS A 25 24.68 -7.03 4.20
C LYS A 25 25.32 -8.17 3.39
N LEU A 26 24.81 -9.39 3.52
CA LEU A 26 25.29 -10.54 2.75
C LEU A 26 25.08 -10.35 1.24
N ILE A 27 24.00 -9.69 0.85
CA ILE A 27 23.67 -9.41 -0.56
C ILE A 27 24.22 -8.06 -1.06
N GLY A 28 25.18 -7.45 -0.36
CA GLY A 28 25.87 -6.24 -0.81
C GLY A 28 25.15 -4.92 -0.51
N GLY A 29 24.14 -4.92 0.36
CA GLY A 29 23.42 -3.72 0.77
C GLY A 29 24.32 -2.73 1.52
N TYR A 30 24.51 -1.55 0.94
CA TYR A 30 25.37 -0.51 1.50
C TYR A 30 24.63 0.44 2.46
N LYS A 31 23.33 0.67 2.25
CA LYS A 31 22.51 1.58 3.09
C LYS A 31 22.00 0.88 4.35
N ASN A 32 21.88 1.66 5.42
CA ASN A 32 21.25 1.23 6.67
C ASN A 32 19.82 1.79 6.84
N THR A 33 19.39 2.68 5.93
CA THR A 33 18.05 3.26 5.91
C THR A 33 17.53 3.34 4.47
N ILE A 34 16.21 3.23 4.31
CA ILE A 34 15.50 3.39 3.03
C ILE A 34 14.24 4.23 3.26
N SER A 35 13.84 5.00 2.24
CA SER A 35 12.54 5.67 2.24
C SER A 35 11.43 4.62 2.17
N THR A 36 10.37 4.83 2.95
CA THR A 36 9.19 3.96 2.97
C THR A 36 7.94 4.75 2.58
N TYR A 37 6.88 4.02 2.23
CA TYR A 37 5.58 4.59 1.91
C TYR A 37 4.50 3.88 2.74
N ALA A 38 3.44 4.59 3.10
CA ALA A 38 2.29 3.97 3.73
C ALA A 38 1.39 3.32 2.68
N SER A 39 0.95 2.08 2.92
CA SER A 39 -0.02 1.41 2.06
C SER A 39 -1.39 1.45 2.74
N GLY A 40 -2.31 2.22 2.19
CA GLY A 40 -3.64 2.43 2.78
C GLY A 40 -4.68 2.76 1.73
N GLY A 41 -5.67 3.57 2.09
CA GLY A 41 -6.72 3.97 1.17
C GLY A 41 -7.56 2.78 0.70
N PHE A 42 -7.75 1.79 1.56
CA PHE A 42 -8.67 0.68 1.30
C PHE A 42 -10.11 1.17 1.40
N TYR A 43 -10.97 0.59 0.57
CA TYR A 43 -12.43 0.75 0.68
C TYR A 43 -12.95 0.04 1.93
N GLY A 44 -14.01 0.57 2.53
CA GLY A 44 -14.64 -0.02 3.70
C GLY A 44 -16.06 0.48 3.90
N ALA A 45 -16.88 -0.27 4.64
CA ALA A 45 -18.25 0.12 4.96
C ALA A 45 -18.27 1.48 5.67
N GLY A 46 -19.07 2.41 5.15
CA GLY A 46 -19.24 3.74 5.74
C GLY A 46 -18.00 4.64 5.71
N LYS A 47 -16.97 4.28 4.92
CA LYS A 47 -15.76 5.08 4.77
C LYS A 47 -15.91 6.02 3.58
N GLY A 48 -16.27 7.26 3.83
CA GLY A 48 -16.37 8.31 2.83
C GLY A 48 -15.04 9.01 2.57
N LEU A 49 -15.13 10.12 1.85
CA LEU A 49 -13.97 10.96 1.50
C LEU A 49 -13.31 11.58 2.74
N ASP A 50 -14.08 11.95 3.76
CA ASP A 50 -13.57 12.57 4.98
C ASP A 50 -12.73 11.58 5.82
N GLU A 51 -13.22 10.35 5.99
CA GLU A 51 -12.47 9.29 6.67
C GLU A 51 -11.21 8.90 5.89
N PHE A 52 -11.29 8.95 4.56
CA PHE A 52 -10.14 8.74 3.69
C PHE A 52 -9.11 9.88 3.81
N GLU A 53 -9.51 11.16 3.79
CA GLU A 53 -8.59 12.30 3.98
C GLU A 53 -7.87 12.17 5.33
N LYS A 54 -8.62 11.91 6.42
CA LYS A 54 -8.06 11.69 7.76
C LYS A 54 -7.07 10.53 7.84
N GLU A 55 -7.33 9.44 7.12
CA GLU A 55 -6.39 8.31 7.03
C GLU A 55 -5.06 8.74 6.40
N ILE A 56 -5.13 9.46 5.27
CA ILE A 56 -3.92 9.93 4.57
C ILE A 56 -3.17 10.97 5.42
N GLU A 57 -3.87 11.92 6.04
CA GLU A 57 -3.30 12.87 6.98
C GLU A 57 -2.61 12.17 8.15
N GLY A 58 -3.21 11.10 8.68
CA GLY A 58 -2.62 10.27 9.73
C GLY A 58 -1.29 9.65 9.31
N TYR A 59 -1.17 9.16 8.07
CA TYR A 59 0.12 8.69 7.55
C TYR A 59 1.14 9.80 7.43
N MET A 60 0.71 10.98 6.97
CA MET A 60 1.59 12.13 6.91
C MET A 60 2.07 12.49 8.31
N GLN A 61 1.21 12.56 9.32
CA GLN A 61 1.59 12.84 10.71
C GLN A 61 2.60 11.83 11.28
N GLN A 62 2.55 10.56 10.86
CA GLN A 62 3.52 9.52 11.23
C GLN A 62 4.90 9.68 10.56
N GLY A 63 5.06 10.64 9.65
CA GLY A 63 6.34 10.93 9.00
C GLY A 63 6.52 10.29 7.62
N TYR A 64 5.49 9.63 7.07
CA TYR A 64 5.54 9.16 5.69
C TYR A 64 5.52 10.33 4.72
N GLN A 65 6.24 10.19 3.60
CA GLN A 65 6.30 11.18 2.52
C GLN A 65 5.63 10.69 1.23
N ALA A 66 5.18 9.43 1.22
CA ALA A 66 4.52 8.81 0.09
C ALA A 66 3.45 7.83 0.60
N VAL A 67 2.38 7.71 -0.16
CA VAL A 67 1.30 6.75 0.10
C VAL A 67 0.94 6.00 -1.18
N LYS A 68 0.53 4.74 -1.00
CA LYS A 68 -0.12 3.94 -2.04
C LYS A 68 -1.57 3.72 -1.62
N ILE A 69 -2.51 4.10 -2.49
CA ILE A 69 -3.94 3.95 -2.27
C ILE A 69 -4.54 2.87 -3.18
N LYS A 70 -5.69 2.31 -2.78
CA LYS A 70 -6.48 1.43 -3.65
C LYS A 70 -7.43 2.26 -4.52
N ILE A 71 -7.40 1.98 -5.81
CA ILE A 71 -8.29 2.55 -6.83
C ILE A 71 -8.87 1.40 -7.69
N GLY A 72 -9.88 1.68 -8.50
CA GLY A 72 -10.38 0.76 -9.52
C GLY A 72 -11.55 -0.11 -9.09
N ARG A 73 -12.03 0.00 -7.84
CA ARG A 73 -13.30 -0.65 -7.45
C ARG A 73 -14.50 0.21 -7.86
N ASN A 74 -14.62 0.47 -9.16
CA ASN A 74 -15.64 1.34 -9.73
C ASN A 74 -16.77 0.52 -10.37
N TRP A 75 -17.92 0.44 -9.73
CA TRP A 75 -19.06 -0.33 -10.24
C TRP A 75 -19.67 0.30 -11.50
N ASP A 76 -19.57 1.62 -11.63
CA ASP A 76 -20.07 2.41 -12.75
C ASP A 76 -19.20 2.33 -14.02
N MET A 77 -18.02 1.69 -13.95
CA MET A 77 -17.14 1.55 -15.09
C MET A 77 -17.55 0.36 -15.98
N PRO A 78 -17.75 0.55 -17.30
CA PRO A 78 -18.08 -0.54 -18.21
C PRO A 78 -17.01 -1.64 -18.17
N MET A 79 -17.45 -2.90 -18.19
CA MET A 79 -16.57 -4.08 -18.18
C MET A 79 -15.67 -4.19 -16.94
N ASN A 80 -16.01 -3.53 -15.83
CA ASN A 80 -15.24 -3.67 -14.60
C ASN A 80 -15.28 -5.14 -14.10
N PRO A 81 -14.13 -5.78 -13.82
CA PRO A 81 -14.09 -7.13 -13.26
C PRO A 81 -14.88 -7.30 -11.95
N LEU A 82 -15.15 -6.22 -11.22
CA LEU A 82 -15.98 -6.21 -10.02
C LEU A 82 -17.34 -6.88 -10.19
N HIS A 83 -17.97 -6.74 -11.37
CA HIS A 83 -19.25 -7.39 -11.67
C HIS A 83 -19.21 -8.91 -11.52
N TYR A 84 -18.01 -9.50 -11.58
CA TYR A 84 -17.77 -10.94 -11.50
C TYR A 84 -17.04 -11.35 -10.22
N MET A 85 -16.79 -10.41 -9.30
CA MET A 85 -16.09 -10.68 -8.04
C MET A 85 -17.07 -10.76 -6.86
N PRO A 86 -16.78 -11.59 -5.85
CA PRO A 86 -17.50 -11.55 -4.57
C PRO A 86 -17.16 -10.25 -3.79
N ALA A 87 -18.02 -9.91 -2.81
CA ALA A 87 -17.88 -8.74 -1.92
C ALA A 87 -17.88 -7.38 -2.65
N GLN A 88 -18.98 -7.09 -3.36
CA GLN A 88 -19.16 -5.85 -4.13
C GLN A 88 -19.50 -4.63 -3.24
N ASP A 89 -19.79 -4.85 -1.95
CA ASP A 89 -20.30 -3.86 -0.99
C ASP A 89 -19.36 -2.67 -0.69
N PHE A 90 -18.13 -2.70 -1.22
CA PHE A 90 -17.10 -1.69 -1.01
C PHE A 90 -16.64 -1.03 -2.32
N SER A 91 -17.52 -0.94 -3.30
CA SER A 91 -17.28 -0.18 -4.53
C SER A 91 -17.61 1.30 -4.34
N VAL A 92 -16.91 2.16 -5.08
CA VAL A 92 -17.20 3.59 -5.20
C VAL A 92 -17.47 3.93 -6.65
N THR A 93 -17.87 5.16 -6.97
CA THR A 93 -17.94 5.61 -8.37
C THR A 93 -16.55 5.94 -8.92
N LEU A 94 -16.38 5.96 -10.23
CA LEU A 94 -15.14 6.45 -10.86
C LEU A 94 -14.86 7.91 -10.45
N ALA A 95 -15.90 8.73 -10.38
CA ALA A 95 -15.79 10.11 -9.93
C ALA A 95 -15.24 10.21 -8.50
N GLU A 96 -15.70 9.33 -7.60
CA GLU A 96 -15.20 9.28 -6.22
C GLU A 96 -13.73 8.83 -6.16
N ASP A 97 -13.32 7.82 -6.92
CA ASP A 97 -11.90 7.44 -6.97
C ASP A 97 -11.01 8.58 -7.51
N MET A 98 -11.50 9.36 -8.48
CA MET A 98 -10.79 10.56 -8.95
C MET A 98 -10.68 11.62 -7.84
N MET A 99 -11.73 11.82 -7.05
CA MET A 99 -11.68 12.69 -5.86
C MET A 99 -10.68 12.17 -4.82
N ARG A 100 -10.66 10.86 -4.54
CA ARG A 100 -9.70 10.23 -3.62
C ARG A 100 -8.25 10.43 -4.07
N ILE A 101 -7.97 10.32 -5.37
CA ILE A 101 -6.65 10.64 -5.93
C ILE A 101 -6.31 12.13 -5.69
N GLY A 102 -7.26 13.03 -5.93
CA GLY A 102 -7.10 14.46 -5.70
C GLY A 102 -6.79 14.80 -4.23
N ILE A 103 -7.56 14.23 -3.31
CA ILE A 103 -7.37 14.39 -1.86
C ILE A 103 -5.99 13.88 -1.44
N ALA A 104 -5.61 12.66 -1.86
CA ALA A 104 -4.30 12.11 -1.52
C ALA A 104 -3.15 13.00 -2.01
N ARG A 105 -3.23 13.53 -3.24
CA ARG A 105 -2.23 14.47 -3.78
C ARG A 105 -2.16 15.75 -2.95
N LYS A 106 -3.30 16.38 -2.69
CA LYS A 106 -3.41 17.61 -1.90
C LYS A 106 -2.77 17.44 -0.52
N VAL A 107 -3.10 16.36 0.20
CA VAL A 107 -2.57 16.10 1.54
C VAL A 107 -1.05 15.89 1.54
N ILE A 108 -0.52 15.19 0.54
CA ILE A 108 0.93 14.97 0.40
C ILE A 108 1.65 16.28 0.06
N GLU A 109 1.10 17.09 -0.84
CA GLU A 109 1.69 18.36 -1.28
C GLU A 109 1.69 19.43 -0.18
N GLN A 110 0.68 19.46 0.69
CA GLN A 110 0.60 20.43 1.79
C GLN A 110 1.69 20.26 2.86
N LYS A 111 2.35 19.09 2.91
CA LYS A 111 3.38 18.79 3.91
C LYS A 111 4.82 18.89 3.37
N ASN A 112 4.99 19.03 2.06
CA ASN A 112 6.29 19.22 1.41
C ASN A 112 6.59 20.72 1.25
#